data_AF-A0A820JJU3-F1
#
_entry.id   AF-A0A820JJU3-F1
#
_cell.length_a   1.000
_cell.length_b   1.000
_cell.length_c   1.000
_cell.angle_alpha   90.00
_cell.angle_beta   90.00
_cell.angle_gamma   90.00
#
_symmetry.space_group_name_H-M   'P 1'
#
loop_
_entity.id
_entity.type
_entity.pdbx_description
1 polymer ?
#
loop_
_entity_poly.entity_id
_entity_poly.type
_entity_poly.pdbx_seq_one_letter_code
_entity_poly.pdbx_strand_id
1 'polypeptide(L)'
;MSSNKNFQVYITGGFAAIGGLLFGYDTGVISGVLTMSDFLLAFGGTASLIRGSLTSSISGSIVGIMLVGCFLGALIAGPSGDRISRKYSIVLFSLVFIISAILQTASNNLFVLLLSRLVAGISVGALSMLVPVYQSEIATKEIRGRLVSLQQWAITIGIAISFWINYSN
;
A
#
# COMPACT_ATOMS: atom_id res chain seq x y z
N MET A 1 0.66 -26.28 26.50
CA MET A 1 0.92 -26.34 25.03
C MET A 1 0.06 -25.40 24.17
N SER A 2 -1.08 -24.86 24.64
CA SER A 2 -1.89 -23.85 23.90
C SER A 2 -1.24 -22.45 23.82
N SER A 3 -0.55 -22.02 24.88
CA SER A 3 0.05 -20.66 24.96
C SER A 3 1.07 -20.34 23.85
N ASN A 4 1.95 -21.29 23.48
CA ASN A 4 2.95 -21.08 22.42
C ASN A 4 2.33 -20.92 21.02
N LYS A 5 1.17 -21.52 20.76
CA LYS A 5 0.48 -21.37 19.46
C LYS A 5 -0.11 -19.97 19.30
N ASN A 6 -0.70 -19.43 20.37
CA ASN A 6 -1.23 -18.07 20.35
C ASN A 6 -0.11 -17.03 20.16
N PHE A 7 1.05 -17.22 20.81
CA PHE A 7 2.22 -16.36 20.63
C PHE A 7 2.75 -16.39 19.18
N GLN A 8 2.85 -17.57 18.57
CA GLN A 8 3.25 -17.70 17.17
C GLN A 8 2.27 -16.98 16.22
N VAL A 9 0.97 -17.11 16.45
CA VAL A 9 -0.08 -16.43 15.65
C VAL A 9 -0.02 -14.91 15.81
N TYR A 10 0.30 -14.40 17.00
CA TYR A 10 0.53 -12.96 17.19
C TYR A 10 1.75 -12.45 16.43
N ILE A 11 2.85 -13.22 16.37
CA ILE A 11 4.04 -12.84 15.62
C ILE A 11 3.75 -12.82 14.11
N THR A 12 3.11 -13.86 13.56
CA THR A 12 2.75 -13.87 12.13
C THR A 12 1.71 -12.82 11.79
N GLY A 13 0.75 -12.57 12.69
CA GLY A 13 -0.22 -11.48 12.56
C GLY A 13 0.45 -10.10 12.57
N GLY A 14 1.42 -9.88 13.46
CA GLY A 14 2.21 -8.65 13.52
C GLY A 14 3.07 -8.45 12.27
N PHE A 15 3.72 -9.49 11.77
CA PHE A 15 4.44 -9.44 10.49
C PHE A 15 3.54 -9.10 9.31
N ALA A 16 2.33 -9.67 9.27
CA ALA A 16 1.33 -9.32 8.26
C ALA A 16 0.82 -7.87 8.40
N ALA A 17 0.71 -7.37 9.64
CA ALA A 17 0.32 -6.00 9.94
C ALA A 17 1.33 -4.95 9.46
N ILE A 18 2.63 -5.28 9.39
CA ILE A 18 3.65 -4.41 8.77
C ILE A 18 3.29 -4.11 7.30
N GLY A 19 2.74 -5.08 6.57
CA GLY A 19 2.24 -4.85 5.21
C GLY A 19 1.07 -3.85 5.17
N GLY A 20 0.20 -3.89 6.19
CA GLY A 20 -0.86 -2.89 6.36
C GLY A 20 -0.32 -1.50 6.67
N LEU A 21 0.72 -1.42 7.50
CA LEU A 21 1.41 -0.15 7.80
C LEU A 21 2.02 0.46 6.55
N LEU A 22 2.75 -0.32 5.74
CA LEU A 22 3.31 0.14 4.47
C LEU A 22 2.23 0.65 3.50
N PHE A 23 1.10 -0.04 3.40
CA PHE A 23 -0.04 0.42 2.61
C PHE A 23 -0.58 1.77 3.09
N GLY A 24 -0.79 1.90 4.41
CA GLY A 24 -1.23 3.15 5.01
C GLY A 24 -0.24 4.30 4.78
N TYR A 25 1.05 4.01 4.85
CA TYR A 25 2.11 4.96 4.57
C TYR A 25 2.11 5.45 3.12
N ASP A 26 2.06 4.55 2.12
CA ASP A 26 2.00 4.95 0.70
C ASP A 26 0.75 5.78 0.37
N THR A 27 -0.38 5.44 1.01
CA THR A 27 -1.64 6.19 0.86
C THR A 27 -1.55 7.58 1.47
N GLY A 28 -0.88 7.75 2.61
CA GLY A 28 -0.73 9.06 3.26
C GLY A 28 0.33 9.94 2.61
N VAL A 29 1.42 9.35 2.11
CA VAL A 29 2.62 10.11 1.72
C VAL A 29 2.39 10.86 0.42
N ILE A 30 1.53 10.31 -0.45
CA ILE A 30 1.21 10.92 -1.75
C ILE A 30 0.67 12.34 -1.61
N SER A 31 -0.10 12.64 -0.55
CA SER A 31 -0.65 13.97 -0.34
C SER A 31 0.42 15.04 -0.09
N GLY A 32 1.53 14.70 0.59
CA GLY A 32 2.65 15.63 0.78
C GLY A 32 3.62 15.65 -0.39
N VAL A 33 3.81 14.52 -1.08
CA VAL A 33 4.65 14.47 -2.29
C VAL A 33 4.10 15.37 -3.38
N LEU A 34 2.77 15.45 -3.53
CA LEU A 34 2.12 16.32 -4.52
C LEU A 34 2.34 17.83 -4.28
N THR A 35 2.72 18.23 -3.07
CA THR A 35 3.00 19.63 -2.71
C THR A 35 4.49 19.95 -2.59
N MET A 36 5.37 18.96 -2.74
CA MET A 36 6.81 19.13 -2.62
C MET A 36 7.38 19.92 -3.80
N SER A 37 8.21 20.93 -3.53
CA SER A 37 8.80 21.81 -4.54
C SER A 37 9.65 21.05 -5.58
N ASP A 38 10.47 20.10 -5.14
CA ASP A 38 11.28 19.28 -6.05
C ASP A 38 10.42 18.42 -6.98
N PHE A 39 9.31 17.88 -6.45
CA PHE A 39 8.37 17.08 -7.22
C PHE A 39 7.59 17.93 -8.24
N LEU A 40 7.20 19.14 -7.85
CA LEU A 40 6.58 20.14 -8.72
C LEU A 40 7.50 20.55 -9.88
N LEU A 41 8.80 20.78 -9.60
CA LEU A 41 9.79 21.08 -10.62
C LEU A 41 9.98 19.90 -11.58
N ALA A 42 10.14 18.69 -11.04
CA ALA A 42 10.44 17.49 -11.82
C ALA A 42 9.29 17.05 -12.75
N PHE A 43 8.03 17.16 -12.29
CA PHE A 43 6.88 16.62 -13.02
C PHE A 43 5.92 17.68 -13.60
N GLY A 44 6.01 18.93 -13.16
CA GLY A 44 5.17 20.04 -13.62
C GLY A 44 5.95 21.25 -14.20
N GLY A 45 7.28 21.24 -14.10
CA GLY A 45 8.13 22.33 -14.56
C GLY A 45 7.97 23.63 -13.77
N THR A 46 8.59 24.71 -14.25
CA THR A 46 8.65 26.00 -13.55
C THR A 46 7.27 26.64 -13.33
N ALA A 47 6.29 26.33 -14.19
CA ALA A 47 4.92 26.81 -14.05
C ALA A 47 4.18 26.20 -12.85
N SER A 48 4.45 24.93 -12.52
CA SER A 48 3.88 24.26 -11.35
C SER A 48 4.56 24.69 -10.04
N LEU A 49 5.84 25.04 -10.08
CA LEU A 49 6.53 25.67 -8.94
C LEU A 49 5.91 27.00 -8.55
N ILE A 50 5.66 27.90 -9.53
CA ILE A 50 5.10 29.23 -9.26
C ILE A 50 3.67 29.13 -8.71
N ARG A 51 2.92 28.09 -9.11
CA ARG A 51 1.57 27.80 -8.61
C ARG A 51 1.54 27.08 -7.27
N GLY A 52 2.68 26.57 -6.77
CA GLY A 52 2.75 25.73 -5.57
C GLY A 52 1.94 24.43 -5.65
N SER A 53 1.51 24.02 -6.86
CA SER A 53 0.66 22.86 -7.07
C SER A 53 0.73 22.36 -8.52
N LEU A 54 0.62 21.04 -8.70
CA LEU A 54 0.44 20.44 -10.02
C LEU A 54 -0.97 20.75 -10.55
N THR A 55 -1.12 20.77 -11.87
CA THR A 55 -2.43 20.87 -12.52
C THR A 55 -3.36 19.77 -12.00
N SER A 56 -4.60 20.10 -11.67
CA SER A 56 -5.58 19.18 -11.06
C SER A 56 -5.75 17.87 -11.83
N SER A 57 -5.65 17.91 -13.17
CA SER A 57 -5.69 16.73 -14.03
C SER A 57 -4.53 15.76 -13.78
N ILE A 58 -3.32 16.27 -13.49
CA ILE A 58 -2.13 15.44 -13.27
C ILE A 58 -2.17 14.82 -11.87
N SER A 59 -2.39 15.63 -10.83
CA SER A 59 -2.52 15.13 -9.46
C SER A 59 -3.66 14.11 -9.33
N GLY A 60 -4.81 14.41 -9.96
CA GLY A 60 -5.95 13.50 -10.01
C GLY A 60 -5.62 12.20 -10.74
N SER A 61 -4.81 12.25 -11.81
CA SER A 61 -4.37 11.05 -12.54
C SER A 61 -3.41 10.18 -11.71
N ILE A 62 -2.48 10.79 -10.96
CA ILE A 62 -1.54 10.07 -10.09
C ILE A 62 -2.26 9.30 -8.99
N VAL A 63 -3.24 9.92 -8.32
CA VAL A 63 -4.03 9.26 -7.28
C VAL A 63 -5.03 8.28 -7.90
N GLY A 64 -5.71 8.68 -8.98
CA GLY A 64 -6.75 7.90 -9.65
C GLY A 64 -6.25 6.59 -10.26
N ILE A 65 -5.07 6.59 -10.89
CA ILE A 65 -4.51 5.38 -11.51
C ILE A 65 -4.21 4.29 -10.47
N MET A 66 -3.85 4.68 -9.24
CA MET A 66 -3.64 3.75 -8.14
C MET A 66 -4.95 3.06 -7.74
N LEU A 67 -6.06 3.81 -7.65
CA LEU A 67 -7.39 3.25 -7.37
C LEU A 67 -7.83 2.26 -8.45
N VAL A 68 -7.59 2.58 -9.72
CA VAL A 68 -7.84 1.65 -10.84
C VAL A 68 -6.99 0.38 -10.69
N GLY A 69 -5.71 0.53 -10.32
CA GLY A 69 -4.84 -0.59 -9.99
C GLY A 69 -5.40 -1.43 -8.85
N CYS A 70 -5.83 -0.81 -7.75
CA CYS A 70 -6.43 -1.50 -6.60
C CYS A 70 -7.67 -2.31 -6.98
N PHE A 71 -8.53 -1.75 -7.83
CA PHE A 71 -9.71 -2.45 -8.34
C PHE A 71 -9.33 -3.73 -9.12
N LEU A 72 -8.38 -3.62 -10.05
CA LEU A 72 -7.88 -4.77 -10.80
C LEU A 72 -7.18 -5.79 -9.90
N GLY A 73 -6.38 -5.32 -8.93
CA GLY A 73 -5.72 -6.14 -7.93
C GLY A 73 -6.70 -6.95 -7.09
N ALA A 74 -7.77 -6.31 -6.60
CA ALA A 74 -8.82 -6.97 -5.84
C ALA A 74 -9.55 -8.06 -6.66
N LEU A 75 -9.77 -7.83 -7.96
CA LEU A 75 -10.38 -8.82 -8.85
C LEU A 75 -9.48 -10.05 -9.06
N ILE A 76 -8.17 -9.84 -9.19
CA ILE A 76 -7.18 -10.91 -9.39
C ILE A 76 -6.90 -11.68 -8.08
N ALA A 77 -7.08 -11.03 -6.92
CA ALA A 77 -6.75 -11.57 -5.61
C ALA A 77 -7.53 -12.85 -5.26
N GLY A 78 -8.82 -12.90 -5.60
CA GLY A 78 -9.68 -14.07 -5.36
C GLY A 78 -9.11 -15.35 -6.00
N PRO A 79 -9.07 -15.45 -7.34
CA PRO A 79 -8.57 -16.65 -8.01
C PRO A 79 -7.09 -16.94 -7.74
N SER A 80 -6.27 -15.91 -7.48
CA SER A 80 -4.86 -16.10 -7.12
C SER A 80 -4.71 -16.77 -5.76
N GLY A 81 -5.49 -16.34 -4.76
CA GLY A 81 -5.50 -16.91 -3.42
C GLY A 81 -5.92 -18.38 -3.39
N ASP A 82 -6.87 -18.76 -4.26
CA ASP A 82 -7.38 -20.13 -4.35
C ASP A 82 -6.44 -21.08 -5.10
N ARG A 83 -5.70 -20.59 -6.12
CA ARG A 83 -4.80 -21.43 -6.94
C ARG A 83 -3.39 -21.56 -6.39
N ILE A 84 -2.80 -20.48 -5.87
CA ILE A 84 -1.36 -20.41 -5.51
C ILE A 84 -1.15 -20.57 -4.00
N SER A 85 -2.23 -20.76 -3.23
CA SER A 85 -2.27 -20.69 -1.77
C SER A 85 -2.03 -19.27 -1.26
N ARG A 86 -2.77 -18.88 -0.20
CA ARG A 86 -2.78 -17.49 0.30
C ARG A 86 -1.43 -17.00 0.75
N LYS A 87 -0.64 -17.84 1.44
CA LYS A 87 0.69 -17.47 1.94
C LYS A 87 1.63 -17.07 0.81
N TYR A 88 1.70 -17.88 -0.26
CA TYR A 88 2.56 -17.58 -1.40
C TYR A 88 2.05 -16.41 -2.23
N SER A 89 0.73 -16.24 -2.32
CA SER A 89 0.13 -15.07 -2.97
C SER A 89 0.54 -13.77 -2.27
N ILE A 90 0.51 -13.73 -0.93
CA ILE A 90 0.96 -12.55 -0.16
C ILE A 90 2.43 -12.22 -0.45
N VAL A 91 3.30 -13.23 -0.49
CA VAL A 91 4.74 -13.03 -0.81
C VAL A 91 4.94 -12.57 -2.25
N LEU A 92 4.19 -13.11 -3.20
CA LEU A 92 4.30 -12.72 -4.60
C LEU A 92 3.87 -11.26 -4.80
N PHE A 93 2.72 -10.86 -4.23
CA PHE A 93 2.27 -9.48 -4.33
C PHE A 93 3.18 -8.52 -3.55
N SER A 94 3.76 -8.92 -2.42
CA SER A 94 4.74 -8.07 -1.73
C SER A 94 6.02 -7.84 -2.55
N LEU A 95 6.48 -8.84 -3.31
CA LEU A 95 7.59 -8.66 -4.26
C LEU A 95 7.21 -7.69 -5.39
N VAL A 96 5.99 -7.82 -5.94
CA VAL A 96 5.48 -6.87 -6.95
C VAL A 96 5.41 -5.45 -6.38
N PHE A 97 5.04 -5.30 -5.10
CA PHE A 97 5.04 -4.00 -4.43
C PHE A 97 6.46 -3.41 -4.36
N ILE A 98 7.45 -4.21 -3.94
CA ILE A 98 8.85 -3.77 -3.87
C ILE A 98 9.35 -3.31 -5.26
N ILE A 99 9.08 -4.10 -6.30
CA ILE A 99 9.47 -3.75 -7.68
C ILE A 99 8.80 -2.44 -8.11
N SER A 100 7.51 -2.27 -7.78
CA SER A 100 6.78 -1.04 -8.11
C SER A 100 7.35 0.18 -7.38
N ALA A 101 7.74 0.03 -6.11
CA ALA A 101 8.35 1.10 -5.31
C ALA A 101 9.71 1.51 -5.89
N ILE A 102 10.55 0.55 -6.29
CA ILE A 102 11.83 0.81 -6.96
C ILE A 102 11.60 1.59 -8.27
N LEU A 103 10.64 1.14 -9.08
CA LEU A 103 10.30 1.80 -10.35
C LEU A 103 9.78 3.23 -10.13
N GLN A 104 9.08 3.45 -9.03
CA GLN A 104 8.54 4.75 -8.64
C GLN A 104 9.64 5.72 -8.21
N THR A 105 10.60 5.26 -7.41
CA THR A 105 11.77 6.05 -7.01
C THR A 105 12.71 6.35 -8.19
N ALA A 106 12.84 5.41 -9.14
CA ALA A 106 13.65 5.60 -10.34
C ALA A 106 12.92 6.33 -11.48
N SER A 107 11.70 6.84 -11.25
CA SER A 107 10.89 7.44 -12.32
C SER A 107 11.38 8.84 -12.69
N ASN A 108 11.84 8.99 -13.93
CA ASN A 108 12.28 10.27 -14.49
C ASN A 108 11.21 10.96 -15.35
N ASN A 109 10.10 10.27 -15.61
CA ASN A 109 9.02 10.74 -16.48
C ASN A 109 7.67 10.46 -15.84
N LEU A 110 6.70 11.34 -16.09
CA LEU A 110 5.33 11.23 -15.57
C LEU A 110 4.65 9.91 -15.96
N PHE A 111 4.92 9.41 -17.16
CA PHE A 111 4.38 8.14 -17.64
C PHE A 111 4.87 6.94 -16.81
N VAL A 112 6.18 6.90 -16.49
CA VAL A 112 6.77 5.83 -15.67
C VAL A 112 6.23 5.90 -14.24
N LEU A 113 6.04 7.13 -13.71
CA LEU A 113 5.41 7.34 -12.42
C LEU A 113 3.98 6.78 -12.39
N LEU A 114 3.15 7.12 -13.38
CA LEU A 114 1.77 6.61 -13.49
C LEU A 114 1.73 5.08 -13.62
N LEU A 115 2.60 4.49 -14.44
CA LEU A 115 2.67 3.05 -14.61
C LEU A 115 3.09 2.34 -13.31
N SER A 116 4.10 2.88 -12.61
CA SER A 116 4.53 2.34 -11.31
C SER A 116 3.40 2.43 -10.27
N ARG A 117 2.62 3.50 -10.26
CA ARG A 117 1.45 3.68 -9.36
C ARG A 117 0.34 2.68 -9.67
N LEU A 118 0.10 2.38 -10.93
CA LEU A 118 -0.84 1.34 -11.35
C LEU A 118 -0.40 -0.03 -10.81
N VAL A 119 0.88 -0.40 -11.01
CA VAL A 119 1.42 -1.68 -10.54
C VAL A 119 1.42 -1.78 -9.01
N ALA A 120 1.77 -0.69 -8.32
CA ALA A 120 1.67 -0.59 -6.86
C ALA A 120 0.21 -0.81 -6.41
N GLY A 121 -0.74 -0.16 -7.07
CA GLY A 121 -2.17 -0.33 -6.82
C GLY A 121 -2.64 -1.78 -6.99
N ILE A 122 -2.22 -2.48 -8.05
CA ILE A 122 -2.56 -3.90 -8.25
C ILE A 122 -2.07 -4.76 -7.08
N SER A 123 -0.82 -4.55 -6.65
CA SER A 123 -0.27 -5.30 -5.53
C SER A 123 -1.02 -5.01 -4.22
N VAL A 124 -1.20 -3.74 -3.90
CA VAL A 124 -1.86 -3.28 -2.67
C VAL A 124 -3.32 -3.73 -2.61
N GLY A 125 -4.05 -3.61 -3.72
CA GLY A 125 -5.42 -4.10 -3.84
C GLY A 125 -5.52 -5.58 -3.53
N ALA A 126 -4.59 -6.38 -4.08
CA ALA A 126 -4.56 -7.81 -3.81
C ALA A 126 -4.20 -8.14 -2.36
N LEU A 127 -3.21 -7.45 -1.78
CA LEU A 127 -2.80 -7.61 -0.38
C LEU A 127 -3.92 -7.24 0.59
N SER A 128 -4.68 -6.18 0.32
CA SER A 128 -5.78 -5.73 1.16
C SER A 128 -6.88 -6.78 1.33
N MET A 129 -7.10 -7.63 0.32
CA MET A 129 -8.03 -8.76 0.38
C MET A 129 -7.36 -10.01 1.00
N LEU A 130 -6.14 -10.34 0.59
CA LEU A 130 -5.49 -11.60 0.98
C LEU A 130 -5.06 -11.64 2.45
N VAL A 131 -4.51 -10.53 2.97
CA VAL A 131 -3.95 -10.45 4.32
C VAL A 131 -4.98 -10.71 5.42
N PRO A 132 -6.14 -10.00 5.49
CA PRO A 132 -7.12 -10.24 6.54
C PRO A 132 -7.70 -11.64 6.44
N VAL A 133 -7.88 -12.20 5.23
CA VAL A 133 -8.40 -13.56 5.09
C VAL A 133 -7.38 -14.59 5.57
N TYR A 134 -6.11 -14.43 5.22
CA TYR A 134 -5.03 -15.28 5.73
C TYR A 134 -4.93 -15.23 7.26
N GLN A 135 -4.96 -14.04 7.85
CA GLN A 135 -5.01 -13.87 9.31
C GLN A 135 -6.21 -14.58 9.93
N SER A 136 -7.35 -14.55 9.23
CA SER A 136 -8.59 -15.18 9.68
C SER A 136 -8.54 -16.72 9.64
N GLU A 137 -7.72 -17.30 8.75
CA GLU A 137 -7.54 -18.75 8.60
C GLU A 137 -6.55 -19.33 9.61
N ILE A 138 -5.52 -18.56 9.99
CA ILE A 138 -4.52 -19.00 10.97
C ILE A 138 -4.95 -18.75 12.43
N ALA A 139 -5.96 -17.90 12.65
CA ALA A 139 -6.39 -17.48 13.97
C ALA A 139 -7.22 -18.56 14.70
N THR A 140 -6.94 -18.75 16.00
CA THR A 140 -7.83 -19.47 16.91
C THR A 140 -9.13 -18.67 17.13
N LYS A 141 -10.26 -19.37 17.33
CA LYS A 141 -11.62 -18.79 17.38
C LYS A 141 -11.75 -17.56 18.29
N GLU A 142 -11.01 -17.53 19.39
CA GLU A 142 -11.06 -16.47 20.41
C GLU A 142 -10.29 -15.19 20.02
N ILE A 143 -9.27 -15.29 19.17
CA ILE A 143 -8.37 -14.15 18.83
C ILE A 143 -8.56 -13.62 17.40
N ARG A 144 -9.41 -14.27 16.60
CA ARG A 144 -9.63 -13.93 15.18
C ARG A 144 -9.99 -12.46 14.95
N GLY A 145 -10.91 -11.92 15.76
CA GLY A 145 -11.31 -10.52 15.66
C GLY A 145 -10.17 -9.54 15.98
N ARG A 146 -9.32 -9.90 16.96
CA ARG A 146 -8.18 -9.07 17.39
C ARG A 146 -7.06 -9.01 16.35
N LEU A 147 -6.86 -10.09 15.59
CA LEU A 147 -5.86 -10.12 14.51
C LEU A 147 -6.29 -9.27 13.31
N VAL A 148 -7.56 -9.39 12.90
CA VAL A 148 -8.08 -8.58 11.80
C VAL A 148 -8.12 -7.11 12.17
N SER A 149 -8.45 -6.77 13.42
CA SER A 149 -8.42 -5.37 13.87
C SER A 149 -6.99 -4.81 13.94
N LEU A 150 -5.98 -5.63 14.28
CA LEU A 150 -4.57 -5.26 14.22
C LEU A 150 -4.14 -4.82 12.81
N GLN A 151 -4.64 -5.49 11.77
CA GLN A 151 -4.39 -5.10 10.38
C GLN A 151 -4.91 -3.68 10.09
N GLN A 152 -6.18 -3.42 10.42
CA GLN A 152 -6.78 -2.11 10.18
C GLN A 152 -6.10 -1.02 11.01
N TRP A 153 -5.74 -1.34 12.25
CA TRP A 153 -5.02 -0.43 13.14
C TRP A 153 -3.63 -0.09 12.60
N ALA A 154 -2.93 -1.05 12.01
CA ALA A 154 -1.65 -0.79 11.36
C ALA A 154 -1.78 0.14 10.14
N ILE A 155 -2.84 -0.01 9.34
CA ILE A 155 -3.13 0.90 8.21
C ILE A 155 -3.35 2.32 8.72
N THR A 156 -4.18 2.51 9.74
CA THR A 156 -4.46 3.86 10.27
C THR A 156 -3.22 4.50 10.90
N ILE A 157 -2.36 3.71 11.55
CA ILE A 157 -1.06 4.19 12.05
C ILE A 157 -0.14 4.59 10.90
N GLY A 158 -0.07 3.81 9.82
CA GLY A 158 0.74 4.16 8.64
C GLY A 158 0.32 5.49 8.03
N ILE A 159 -1.00 5.71 7.90
CA ILE A 159 -1.55 6.99 7.44
C ILE A 159 -1.17 8.13 8.40
N ALA A 160 -1.34 7.92 9.71
CA ALA A 160 -1.01 8.94 10.71
C ALA A 160 0.48 9.33 10.66
N ILE A 161 1.39 8.35 10.68
CA ILE A 161 2.85 8.58 10.57
C ILE A 161 3.17 9.39 9.32
N SER A 162 2.54 9.04 8.19
CA SER A 162 2.76 9.79 6.97
C SER A 162 2.31 11.24 7.05
N PHE A 163 1.18 11.54 7.69
CA PHE A 163 0.75 12.93 7.88
C PHE A 163 1.72 13.72 8.76
N TRP A 164 2.27 13.09 9.81
CA TRP A 164 3.29 13.72 10.65
C TRP A 164 4.58 14.04 9.89
N ILE A 165 4.99 13.15 8.98
CA ILE A 165 6.16 13.39 8.11
C ILE A 165 5.87 14.52 7.12
N ASN A 166 4.68 14.51 6.51
CA ASN A 166 4.27 15.55 5.56
C ASN A 166 4.10 16.92 6.22
N TYR A 167 3.75 16.99 7.51
CA TYR A 167 3.64 18.24 8.25
C TYR A 167 4.97 19.01 8.37
N SER A 168 6.10 18.31 8.24
CA SER A 168 7.43 18.93 8.28
C SER A 168 7.89 19.55 6.94
N ASN A 169 7.16 19.33 5.85
CA ASN A 169 7.43 19.91 4.52
C ASN A 169 6.52 21.12 4.26
#